data_AF-A0A7V3VY52-F1
#
_entry.id   AF-A0A7V3VY52-F1
#
_cell.length_a   1.000
_cell.length_b   1.000
_cell.length_c   1.000
_cell.angle_alpha   90.00
_cell.angle_beta   90.00
_cell.angle_gamma   90.00
#
_symmetry.space_group_name_H-M   'P 1'
#
loop_
_entity.id
_entity.type
_entity.pdbx_description
1 polymer ?
#
loop_
_entity_poly.entity_id
_entity_poly.type
_entity_poly.pdbx_seq_one_letter_code
_entity_poly.pdbx_strand_id
1 'polypeptide(L)'
;MTRGLRGIVVLLAATMVGGLIEWGPAGGLTSVAEANPKKGKEDKGPKDKGPKKGKNDLQKAYDALTDVAAWTETGRARPPRDLAPLIDQAKDLYRDAVRAAREEELGRADELAKAAHDAARGLVHALRADA
;
A
#
# COMPACT_ATOMS: atom_id res chain seq x y z
N MET A 1 -43.46 21.66 -6.35
CA MET A 1 -42.04 22.00 -6.11
C MET A 1 -41.20 20.76 -6.39
N THR A 2 -40.72 20.63 -7.62
CA THR A 2 -39.98 19.46 -8.13
C THR A 2 -38.50 19.79 -8.25
N ARG A 3 -37.65 19.01 -7.59
CA ARG A 3 -36.18 19.08 -7.67
C ARG A 3 -35.69 18.30 -8.88
N GLY A 4 -34.83 18.91 -9.70
CA GLY A 4 -34.14 18.24 -10.80
C GLY A 4 -32.69 18.68 -10.87
N LEU A 5 -31.79 17.94 -10.23
CA LEU A 5 -30.34 18.06 -10.42
C LEU A 5 -29.97 17.26 -11.68
N ARG A 6 -29.51 17.94 -12.73
CA ARG A 6 -28.86 17.31 -13.88
C ARG A 6 -27.35 17.27 -13.64
N GLY A 7 -26.81 16.06 -13.65
CA GLY A 7 -25.38 15.79 -13.50
C GLY A 7 -24.57 16.26 -14.70
N ILE A 8 -23.37 16.75 -14.40
CA ILE A 8 -22.33 17.03 -15.40
C ILE A 8 -21.26 15.95 -15.21
N VAL A 9 -21.17 15.07 -16.20
CA VAL A 9 -20.07 14.10 -16.36
C VAL A 9 -18.94 14.83 -17.08
N VAL A 10 -17.82 15.06 -16.39
CA VAL A 10 -16.58 15.55 -17.02
C VAL A 10 -15.69 14.33 -17.27
N LEU A 11 -15.63 13.94 -18.54
CA LEU A 11 -14.73 12.91 -19.07
C LEU A 11 -13.42 13.61 -19.44
N LEU A 12 -12.37 13.44 -18.64
CA LEU A 12 -11.06 14.04 -18.88
C LEU A 12 -10.11 12.95 -19.38
N ALA A 13 -9.99 12.87 -20.71
CA ALA A 13 -8.95 12.12 -21.39
C ALA A 13 -7.67 12.97 -21.40
N ALA A 14 -6.56 12.42 -20.90
CA ALA A 14 -5.24 13.01 -21.05
C ALA A 14 -4.27 11.95 -21.58
N THR A 15 -3.86 12.19 -22.82
CA THR A 15 -2.84 11.52 -23.61
C THR A 15 -1.46 11.57 -22.96
N MET A 16 -0.82 10.42 -22.76
CA MET A 16 0.62 10.32 -22.50
C MET A 16 1.38 10.26 -23.82
N VAL A 17 2.08 11.34 -24.13
CA VAL A 17 3.03 11.50 -25.24
C VAL A 17 4.43 11.19 -24.71
N GLY A 18 5.17 10.37 -25.46
CA GLY A 18 6.63 10.52 -25.65
C GLY A 18 7.55 10.03 -24.53
N GLY A 19 8.28 8.95 -24.79
CA GLY A 19 9.38 8.49 -23.95
C GLY A 19 10.11 7.28 -24.54
N LEU A 20 10.68 7.46 -25.73
CA LEU A 20 11.58 6.53 -26.40
C LEU A 20 12.87 6.42 -25.56
N ILE A 21 13.10 5.31 -24.86
CA ILE A 21 14.42 5.01 -24.27
C ILE A 21 15.15 4.07 -25.23
N GLU A 22 16.29 4.59 -25.64
CA GLU A 22 17.25 4.14 -26.63
C GLU A 22 17.78 2.73 -26.32
N TRP A 23 17.63 1.83 -27.29
CA TRP A 23 18.24 0.50 -27.31
C TRP A 23 19.63 0.67 -27.97
N GLY A 24 20.70 0.64 -27.16
CA GLY A 24 22.07 0.64 -27.67
C GLY A 24 22.58 -0.80 -27.88
N PRO A 25 23.18 -1.15 -29.04
CA PRO A 25 23.78 -2.46 -29.25
C PRO A 25 25.27 -2.50 -28.88
N ALA A 26 25.67 -3.67 -28.35
CA ALA A 26 26.93 -4.37 -28.58
C ALA A 26 28.26 -3.61 -28.53
N GLY A 27 28.99 -3.77 -27.42
CA GLY A 27 30.45 -3.66 -27.34
C GLY A 27 30.98 -4.81 -26.49
N GLY A 28 31.73 -5.73 -27.10
CA GLY A 28 32.08 -7.03 -26.53
C GLY A 28 33.41 -7.10 -25.78
N LEU A 29 33.79 -8.36 -25.54
CA LEU A 29 35.13 -8.90 -25.25
C LEU A 29 35.59 -8.94 -23.78
N THR A 30 35.32 -10.10 -23.18
CA THR A 30 36.30 -10.99 -22.50
C THR A 30 37.57 -10.34 -21.94
N SER A 31 37.68 -10.34 -20.61
CA SER A 31 38.96 -10.56 -19.93
C SER A 31 38.75 -11.54 -18.77
N VAL A 32 39.48 -12.64 -18.81
CA VAL A 32 39.51 -13.71 -17.80
C VAL A 32 40.75 -13.50 -16.93
N ALA A 33 40.51 -13.69 -15.62
CA ALA A 33 41.45 -14.02 -14.55
C ALA A 33 42.40 -12.91 -14.04
N GLU A 34 42.15 -12.50 -12.79
CA GLU A 34 43.19 -12.55 -11.77
C GLU A 34 42.56 -12.70 -10.37
N ALA A 35 43.21 -13.50 -9.53
CA ALA A 35 42.70 -13.96 -8.24
C ALA A 35 43.15 -13.07 -7.07
N ASN A 36 42.35 -13.14 -5.99
CA ASN A 36 42.73 -13.07 -4.56
C ASN A 36 42.68 -11.67 -3.85
N PRO A 37 42.60 -11.59 -2.50
CA PRO A 37 41.34 -11.61 -1.72
C PRO A 37 41.20 -10.48 -0.65
N LYS A 38 40.02 -10.45 0.01
CA LYS A 38 39.63 -9.77 1.29
C LYS A 38 39.36 -8.25 1.30
N LYS A 39 38.34 -7.92 2.12
CA LYS A 39 37.84 -6.61 2.63
C LYS A 39 36.78 -5.96 1.72
N GLY A 40 35.65 -5.50 2.21
CA GLY A 40 35.24 -5.24 3.59
C GLY A 40 33.72 -5.29 3.72
N LYS A 41 33.28 -5.37 4.97
CA LYS A 41 31.89 -5.18 5.40
C LYS A 41 31.32 -3.98 4.64
N GLU A 42 30.25 -4.20 3.90
CA GLU A 42 29.35 -3.11 3.53
C GLU A 42 28.83 -2.53 4.84
N ASP A 43 29.45 -1.41 5.24
CA ASP A 43 28.87 -0.48 6.18
C ASP A 43 27.50 -0.09 5.60
N LYS A 44 26.45 -0.75 6.10
CA LYS A 44 25.11 -0.21 6.08
C LYS A 44 25.17 1.06 6.91
N GLY A 45 25.54 2.15 6.25
CA GLY A 45 25.52 3.49 6.80
C GLY A 45 24.19 3.71 7.51
N PRO A 46 24.18 4.50 8.60
CA PRO A 46 23.01 4.68 9.44
C PRO A 46 21.85 5.07 8.54
N LYS A 47 20.86 4.18 8.39
CA LYS A 47 19.58 4.53 7.78
C LYS A 47 19.01 5.62 8.66
N ASP A 48 19.18 6.85 8.23
CA ASP A 48 18.57 8.03 8.81
C ASP A 48 17.07 7.75 8.90
N LYS A 49 16.63 7.35 10.09
CA LYS A 49 15.22 7.16 10.44
C LYS A 49 14.62 8.54 10.68
N GLY A 50 14.67 9.38 9.66
CA GLY A 50 13.90 10.61 9.63
C GLY A 50 12.39 10.30 9.68
N PRO A 51 11.52 11.31 9.88
CA PRO A 51 10.10 11.18 10.25
C PRO A 51 9.16 10.48 9.24
N LYS A 52 9.67 9.69 8.28
CA LYS A 52 8.92 9.05 7.20
C LYS A 52 8.07 7.84 7.63
N LYS A 53 8.06 7.46 8.92
CA LYS A 53 7.37 6.24 9.38
C LYS A 53 5.84 6.33 9.24
N GLY A 54 5.22 7.45 9.61
CA GLY A 54 3.76 7.59 9.55
C GLY A 54 3.17 7.49 8.14
N LYS A 55 3.87 8.01 7.11
CA LYS A 55 3.45 7.82 5.71
C LYS A 55 3.55 6.36 5.25
N ASN A 56 4.49 5.60 5.81
CA ASN A 56 4.67 4.20 5.47
C ASN A 56 3.56 3.33 6.06
N ASP A 57 3.11 3.63 7.27
CA ASP A 57 2.12 2.79 7.97
C ASP A 57 0.70 2.95 7.39
N LEU A 58 0.34 4.15 6.89
CA LEU A 58 -0.90 4.33 6.11
C LEU A 58 -0.92 3.48 4.84
N GLN A 59 0.20 3.40 4.11
CA GLN A 59 0.29 2.57 2.90
C GLN A 59 0.13 1.08 3.25
N LYS A 60 0.82 0.60 4.29
CA LYS A 60 0.68 -0.79 4.74
C LYS A 60 -0.74 -1.15 5.14
N ALA A 61 -1.43 -0.24 5.85
CA ALA A 61 -2.83 -0.44 6.22
C ALA A 61 -3.72 -0.56 4.99
N TYR A 62 -3.51 0.30 3.99
CA TYR A 62 -4.24 0.24 2.71
C TYR A 62 -3.97 -1.07 1.95
N ASP A 63 -2.71 -1.48 1.84
CA ASP A 63 -2.32 -2.72 1.14
C ASP A 63 -2.97 -3.94 1.82
N ALA A 64 -2.92 -4.02 3.16
CA ALA A 64 -3.56 -5.11 3.89
C ALA A 64 -5.10 -5.11 3.78
N LEU A 65 -5.75 -3.94 3.75
CA LEU A 65 -7.19 -3.83 3.50
C LEU A 65 -7.55 -4.24 2.07
N THR A 66 -6.65 -4.00 1.11
CA THR A 66 -6.81 -4.46 -0.28
C THR A 66 -6.76 -5.98 -0.34
N ASP A 67 -5.86 -6.63 0.40
CA ASP A 67 -5.84 -8.09 0.53
C ASP A 67 -7.15 -8.62 1.12
N VAL A 68 -7.68 -8.00 2.18
CA VAL A 68 -9.00 -8.36 2.75
C VAL A 68 -10.10 -8.23 1.69
N ALA A 69 -10.12 -7.13 0.93
CA ALA A 69 -11.11 -6.91 -0.12
C ALA A 69 -11.04 -8.01 -1.19
N ALA A 70 -9.84 -8.36 -1.65
CA ALA A 70 -9.63 -9.42 -2.63
C ALA A 70 -10.20 -10.76 -2.16
N TRP A 71 -10.01 -11.12 -0.88
CA TRP A 71 -10.62 -12.33 -0.29
C TRP A 71 -12.15 -12.30 -0.27
N THR A 72 -12.74 -11.12 -0.04
CA THR A 72 -14.20 -10.97 0.00
C THR A 72 -14.87 -10.88 -1.38
N GLU A 73 -14.14 -10.47 -2.42
CA GLU A 73 -14.67 -10.29 -3.77
C GLU A 73 -14.51 -11.53 -4.68
N THR A 74 -13.48 -12.36 -4.46
CA THR A 74 -13.09 -13.45 -5.39
C THR A 74 -13.91 -14.74 -5.29
N GLY A 75 -15.11 -14.73 -4.70
CA GLY A 75 -16.10 -15.79 -4.96
C GLY A 75 -16.33 -16.83 -3.86
N ARG A 76 -16.00 -16.54 -2.61
CA ARG A 76 -16.69 -17.18 -1.47
C ARG A 76 -17.77 -16.22 -1.00
N ALA A 77 -18.98 -16.74 -0.77
CA ALA A 77 -20.12 -15.96 -0.32
C ALA A 77 -19.71 -14.98 0.79
N ARG A 78 -20.40 -13.82 0.84
CA ARG A 78 -20.33 -12.75 1.85
C ARG A 78 -19.45 -13.13 3.06
N PRO A 79 -18.44 -12.30 3.43
CA PRO A 79 -17.54 -12.63 4.54
C PRO A 79 -18.32 -13.21 5.72
N PRO A 80 -17.77 -14.22 6.41
CA PRO A 80 -18.41 -14.83 7.57
C PRO A 80 -19.08 -13.76 8.43
N ARG A 81 -20.34 -13.99 8.83
CA ARG A 81 -21.20 -12.93 9.41
C ARG A 81 -20.57 -12.27 10.64
N ASP A 82 -19.74 -13.02 11.34
CA ASP A 82 -18.92 -12.62 12.49
C ASP A 82 -17.71 -11.74 12.12
N LEU A 83 -17.16 -11.89 10.91
CA LEU A 83 -16.03 -11.08 10.43
C LEU A 83 -16.46 -9.76 9.78
N ALA A 84 -17.69 -9.65 9.27
CA ALA A 84 -18.15 -8.42 8.62
C ALA A 84 -18.04 -7.16 9.52
N PRO A 85 -18.48 -7.17 10.79
CA PRO A 85 -18.29 -6.02 11.68
C PRO A 85 -16.82 -5.67 11.92
N LEU A 86 -15.93 -6.67 11.97
CA LEU A 86 -14.50 -6.46 12.15
C LEU A 86 -13.84 -5.83 10.92
N ILE A 87 -14.30 -6.21 9.71
CA ILE A 87 -13.87 -5.57 8.45
C ILE A 87 -14.26 -4.09 8.44
N ASP A 88 -15.48 -3.77 8.88
CA ASP A 88 -15.94 -2.37 8.95
C ASP A 88 -15.13 -1.57 9.97
N GLN A 89 -14.85 -2.14 11.15
CA GLN A 89 -13.99 -1.50 12.16
C GLN A 89 -12.57 -1.24 11.63
N ALA A 90 -11.96 -2.19 10.90
CA ALA A 90 -10.64 -2.00 10.31
C ALA A 90 -10.62 -0.86 9.27
N LYS A 91 -11.69 -0.74 8.47
CA LYS A 91 -11.87 0.37 7.51
C LYS A 91 -12.05 1.71 8.23
N ASP A 92 -12.80 1.73 9.32
CA ASP A 92 -13.03 2.96 10.09
C ASP A 92 -11.74 3.46 10.75
N LEU A 93 -10.92 2.56 11.30
CA LEU A 93 -9.58 2.91 11.79
C LEU A 93 -8.72 3.54 10.70
N TYR A 94 -8.72 2.98 9.49
CA TYR A 94 -7.98 3.54 8.35
C TYR A 94 -8.52 4.92 7.93
N ARG A 95 -9.84 5.10 7.85
CA ARG A 95 -10.46 6.39 7.53
C ARG A 95 -10.12 7.45 8.56
N ASP A 96 -10.14 7.09 9.83
CA ASP A 96 -9.75 7.96 10.93
C ASP A 96 -8.26 8.31 10.87
N ALA A 97 -7.39 7.35 10.50
CA ALA A 97 -5.97 7.60 10.27
C ALA A 97 -5.75 8.62 9.14
N VAL A 98 -6.49 8.48 8.03
CA VAL A 98 -6.44 9.43 6.90
C VAL A 98 -6.94 10.81 7.32
N ARG A 99 -8.01 10.89 8.13
CA ARG A 99 -8.51 12.16 8.66
C ARG A 99 -7.48 12.83 9.57
N ALA A 100 -6.94 12.10 10.54
CA ALA A 100 -5.89 12.60 11.44
C ALA A 100 -4.64 13.08 10.68
N ALA A 101 -4.24 12.37 9.62
CA ALA A 101 -3.11 12.79 8.79
C ALA A 101 -3.38 14.10 8.03
N ARG A 102 -4.63 14.34 7.60
CA ARG A 102 -5.04 15.59 6.93
C ARG A 102 -5.12 16.76 7.91
N GLU A 103 -5.43 16.48 9.17
CA GLU A 103 -5.50 17.45 10.27
C GLU A 103 -4.12 17.71 10.92
N GLU A 104 -3.04 17.19 10.32
CA GLU A 104 -1.66 17.28 10.82
C GLU A 104 -1.45 16.64 12.22
N GLU A 105 -2.38 15.81 12.68
CA GLU A 105 -2.26 15.00 13.91
C GLU A 105 -1.39 13.75 13.67
N LEU A 106 -0.14 13.94 13.27
CA LEU A 106 0.73 12.86 12.75
C LEU A 106 0.92 11.69 13.72
N GLY A 107 0.99 11.93 15.03
CA GLY A 107 1.11 10.87 16.03
C GLY A 107 -0.15 10.00 16.12
N ARG A 108 -1.33 10.63 16.09
CA ARG A 108 -2.61 9.91 16.09
C ARG A 108 -2.80 9.14 14.79
N ALA A 109 -2.43 9.74 13.66
CA ALA A 109 -2.47 9.09 12.36
C ALA A 109 -1.60 7.83 12.31
N ASP A 110 -0.39 7.89 12.89
CA ASP A 110 0.54 6.75 12.96
C ASP A 110 -0.05 5.59 13.78
N GLU A 111 -0.60 5.87 14.96
CA GLU A 111 -1.20 4.84 15.81
C GLU A 111 -2.48 4.23 15.19
N LEU A 112 -3.35 5.06 14.60
CA LEU A 112 -4.55 4.58 13.90
C LEU A 112 -4.19 3.73 12.67
N ALA A 113 -3.16 4.12 11.92
CA ALA A 113 -2.69 3.37 10.76
C ALA A 113 -2.14 1.99 11.16
N LYS A 114 -1.35 1.91 12.24
CA LYS A 114 -0.89 0.62 12.79
C LYS A 114 -2.05 -0.25 13.23
N ALA A 115 -3.01 0.32 13.97
CA ALA A 115 -4.19 -0.42 14.42
C ALA A 115 -4.99 -0.96 13.22
N ALA A 116 -5.20 -0.16 12.18
CA ALA A 116 -5.87 -0.59 10.95
C ALA A 116 -5.09 -1.72 10.24
N HIS A 117 -3.77 -1.58 10.13
CA HIS A 117 -2.91 -2.59 9.51
C HIS A 117 -2.94 -3.92 10.28
N ASP A 118 -2.83 -3.89 11.60
CA ASP A 118 -2.85 -5.10 12.44
C ASP A 118 -4.23 -5.78 12.40
N ALA A 119 -5.32 -5.00 12.43
CA ALA A 119 -6.67 -5.52 12.26
C ALA A 119 -6.86 -6.18 10.89
N ALA A 120 -6.42 -5.52 9.81
CA ALA A 120 -6.49 -6.07 8.47
C ALA A 120 -5.66 -7.37 8.32
N ARG A 121 -4.47 -7.43 8.91
CA ARG A 121 -3.67 -8.66 8.95
C ARG A 121 -4.40 -9.80 9.68
N GLY A 122 -4.99 -9.51 10.84
CA GLY A 122 -5.81 -10.48 11.58
C GLY A 122 -6.96 -11.01 10.74
N LEU A 123 -7.65 -10.13 10.01
CA LEU A 123 -8.73 -10.49 9.09
C LEU A 123 -8.26 -11.38 7.94
N VAL A 124 -7.11 -11.08 7.32
CA VAL A 124 -6.53 -11.96 6.27
C VAL A 124 -6.28 -13.36 6.82
N HIS A 125 -5.76 -13.48 8.05
CA HIS A 125 -5.55 -14.78 8.68
C HIS A 125 -6.87 -15.50 8.99
N ALA A 126 -7.89 -14.79 9.49
CA ALA A 126 -9.20 -15.37 9.77
C ALA A 126 -9.89 -15.86 8.49
N LEU A 127 -9.88 -15.04 7.43
CA LEU A 127 -10.46 -15.40 6.12
C LEU A 127 -9.74 -16.59 5.48
N ARG A 128 -8.42 -16.69 5.65
CA ARG A 128 -7.64 -17.85 5.18
C ARG A 128 -7.90 -19.11 6.00
N ALA A 129 -8.20 -18.99 7.29
CA ALA A 129 -8.50 -20.13 8.15
C ALA A 129 -9.92 -20.69 7.91
N ASP A 130 -10.84 -19.84 7.47
CA ASP A 130 -12.20 -20.21 7.05
C ASP A 130 -12.25 -20.76 5.61
N ALA A 131 -11.19 -20.53 4.82
CA ALA A 131 -11.07 -20.93 3.42
C ALA A 131 -10.63 -22.39 3.24
#